data_AF-A0A1E7I3L0-F1
#
_entry.id   AF-A0A1E7I3L0-F1
#
_cell.length_a   1.000
_cell.length_b   1.000
_cell.length_c   1.000
_cell.angle_alpha   90.00
_cell.angle_beta   90.00
_cell.angle_gamma   90.00
#
_symmetry.space_group_name_H-M   'P 1'
#
loop_
_entity.id
_entity.type
_entity.pdbx_description
1 polymer ?
#
loop_
_entity_poly.entity_id
_entity_poly.type
_entity_poly.pdbx_seq_one_letter_code
_entity_poly.pdbx_strand_id
1 'polypeptide(L)'
;MQKDDDVYLLATDQLGSIFTVADMAGNSLQEVLYGSFGRKIQNSNPDHDLYLGFAAGLHDKDTGLIHFGYREYDPAIGRFITPDPMGYDGGDVDIYGYCLDDPINFHDRIGLASESEESRESVASKKRNS
;
A
#
# COMPACT_ATOMS: atom_id res chain seq x y z
N MET A 1 3.91 2.47 16.87
CA MET A 1 2.83 3.47 16.88
C MET A 1 2.47 3.77 18.33
N GLN A 2 2.29 5.03 18.73
CA GLN A 2 1.83 5.38 20.08
C GLN A 2 0.37 5.84 20.01
N LYS A 3 -0.50 5.28 20.86
CA LYS A 3 -1.89 5.71 21.03
C LYS A 3 -2.20 5.67 22.52
N ASP A 4 -2.66 6.79 23.08
CA ASP A 4 -3.05 6.89 24.50
C ASP A 4 -1.97 6.36 25.48
N ASP A 5 -0.69 6.67 25.21
CA ASP A 5 0.53 6.21 25.92
C ASP A 5 0.93 4.74 25.76
N ASP A 6 0.14 3.93 25.06
CA ASP A 6 0.52 2.56 24.69
C ASP A 6 1.36 2.56 23.40
N VAL A 7 2.45 1.79 23.42
CA VAL A 7 3.34 1.59 22.26
C VAL A 7 3.02 0.24 21.61
N TYR A 8 2.70 0.30 20.32
CA TYR A 8 2.46 -0.87 19.48
C TYR A 8 3.60 -1.08 18.50
N LEU A 9 3.96 -2.35 18.34
CA LEU A 9 4.86 -2.86 17.31
C LEU A 9 4.05 -3.26 16.08
N LEU A 10 4.45 -2.78 14.90
CA LEU A 10 3.82 -3.13 13.63
C LEU A 10 4.78 -4.01 12.84
N ALA A 11 4.37 -5.23 12.54
CA ALA A 11 5.10 -6.12 11.64
C ALA A 11 4.55 -5.99 10.23
N THR A 12 5.45 -5.85 9.26
CA THR A 12 5.09 -5.65 7.85
C THR A 12 5.73 -6.67 6.95
N ASP A 13 5.07 -6.98 5.83
CA ASP A 13 5.67 -7.74 4.73
C ASP A 13 6.66 -6.87 3.91
N GLN A 14 7.16 -7.41 2.80
CA GLN A 14 8.08 -6.71 1.89
C GLN A 14 7.47 -5.49 1.19
N LEU A 15 6.15 -5.45 1.05
CA LEU A 15 5.40 -4.34 0.46
C LEU A 15 5.13 -3.25 1.53
N GLY A 16 5.26 -3.59 2.81
CA GLY A 16 4.89 -2.70 3.91
C GLY A 16 3.46 -2.94 4.40
N SER A 17 2.80 -4.01 3.96
CA SER A 17 1.48 -4.38 4.47
C SER A 17 1.58 -4.82 5.92
N ILE A 18 0.80 -4.19 6.81
CA ILE A 18 0.80 -4.53 8.23
C ILE A 18 -0.01 -5.81 8.46
N PHE A 19 0.68 -6.92 8.71
CA PHE A 19 0.05 -8.22 8.92
C PHE A 19 -0.12 -8.58 10.41
N THR A 20 0.65 -7.94 11.31
CA THR A 20 0.51 -8.13 12.77
C THR A 20 0.73 -6.83 13.51
N VAL A 21 -0.10 -6.60 14.53
CA VAL A 21 0.09 -5.57 15.56
C VAL A 21 0.34 -6.29 16.88
N ALA A 22 1.40 -5.91 17.59
CA ALA A 22 1.76 -6.50 18.88
C ALA A 22 1.99 -5.43 19.95
N ASP A 23 1.87 -5.81 21.22
CA ASP A 23 2.31 -5.00 22.34
C ASP A 23 3.85 -5.01 22.50
N MET A 24 4.37 -4.23 23.44
CA MET A 24 5.82 -4.19 23.74
C MET A 24 6.38 -5.48 24.34
N ALA A 25 5.53 -6.40 24.81
CA ALA A 25 5.92 -7.72 25.27
C ALA A 25 5.96 -8.76 24.14
N GLY A 26 5.53 -8.39 22.93
CA GLY A 26 5.49 -9.26 21.75
C GLY A 26 4.21 -10.10 21.63
N ASN A 27 3.18 -9.83 22.44
CA ASN A 27 1.90 -10.50 22.29
C ASN A 27 1.14 -9.93 21.08
N SER A 28 0.65 -10.81 20.21
CA SER A 28 -0.16 -10.43 19.05
C SER A 28 -1.53 -9.91 19.51
N LEU A 29 -1.85 -8.67 19.15
CA LEU A 29 -3.12 -7.99 19.44
C LEU A 29 -4.09 -8.04 18.26
N GLN A 30 -3.53 -8.11 17.04
CA GLN A 30 -4.27 -8.19 15.79
C GLN A 30 -3.39 -8.87 14.73
N GLU A 31 -4.01 -9.71 13.92
CA GLU A 31 -3.42 -10.35 12.75
C GLU A 31 -4.34 -10.14 11.55
N VAL A 32 -3.75 -9.76 10.42
CA VAL A 32 -4.45 -9.49 9.18
C VAL A 32 -3.81 -10.29 8.06
N LEU A 33 -4.64 -11.07 7.36
CA LEU A 33 -4.24 -11.77 6.15
C LEU A 33 -4.78 -11.02 4.94
N TYR A 34 -3.90 -10.58 4.05
CA TYR A 34 -4.28 -9.95 2.79
C TYR A 34 -4.19 -10.94 1.62
N GLY A 35 -5.08 -10.77 0.64
CA GLY A 35 -4.86 -11.30 -0.70
C GLY A 35 -3.81 -10.48 -1.45
N SER A 36 -3.44 -10.94 -2.65
CA SER A 36 -2.42 -10.29 -3.48
C SER A 36 -2.73 -8.84 -3.82
N PHE A 37 -4.00 -8.50 -3.99
CA PHE A 37 -4.49 -7.15 -4.30
C PHE A 37 -4.93 -6.34 -3.06
N GLY A 38 -4.55 -6.78 -1.85
CA GLY A 38 -4.80 -6.01 -0.62
C GLY A 38 -6.17 -6.19 0.00
N ARG A 39 -7.02 -7.06 -0.54
CA ARG A 39 -8.28 -7.44 0.13
C ARG A 39 -7.98 -8.19 1.42
N LYS A 40 -8.53 -7.76 2.55
CA LYS A 40 -8.45 -8.47 3.84
C LYS A 40 -9.25 -9.78 3.74
N ILE A 41 -8.55 -10.91 3.80
CA ILE A 41 -9.11 -12.27 3.86
C ILE A 41 -9.50 -12.62 5.30
N GLN A 42 -8.68 -12.20 6.27
CA GLN A 42 -8.93 -12.40 7.68
C GLN A 42 -8.44 -11.17 8.48
N ASN A 43 -9.16 -10.83 9.55
CA ASN A 43 -8.75 -9.85 10.55
C ASN A 43 -9.16 -10.41 11.92
N SER A 44 -8.19 -10.75 12.77
CA SER A 44 -8.47 -11.38 14.07
C SER A 44 -9.09 -10.41 15.09
N ASN A 45 -8.97 -9.10 14.86
CA ASN A 45 -9.53 -8.07 15.73
C ASN A 45 -10.03 -6.86 14.91
N PRO A 46 -11.24 -6.93 14.31
CA PRO A 46 -11.81 -5.86 13.49
C PRO A 46 -12.06 -4.55 14.24
N ASP A 47 -12.28 -4.60 15.55
CA ASP A 47 -12.49 -3.40 16.38
C ASP A 47 -11.20 -2.60 16.59
N HIS A 48 -10.04 -3.26 16.40
CA HIS A 48 -8.72 -2.65 16.46
C HIS A 48 -8.14 -2.38 15.07
N ASP A 49 -8.98 -2.20 14.04
CA ASP A 49 -8.46 -2.01 12.69
C ASP A 49 -7.72 -0.67 12.55
N LEU A 50 -6.44 -0.76 12.18
CA LEU A 50 -5.61 0.41 11.94
C LEU A 50 -6.01 1.09 10.64
N TYR A 51 -5.85 2.42 10.61
CA TYR A 51 -5.99 3.18 9.38
C TYR A 51 -4.88 2.84 8.38
N LEU A 52 -3.73 2.35 8.82
CA LEU A 52 -2.67 1.87 7.91
C LEU A 52 -2.83 0.36 7.72
N GLY A 53 -2.74 -0.10 6.46
CA GLY A 53 -2.96 -1.51 6.13
C GLY A 53 -2.06 -2.01 5.01
N PHE A 54 -2.68 -2.49 3.94
CA PHE A 54 -1.99 -3.02 2.75
C PHE A 54 -1.04 -1.98 2.14
N ALA A 55 0.20 -2.39 1.82
CA ALA A 55 1.21 -1.53 1.19
C ALA A 55 1.43 -0.18 1.91
N ALA A 56 1.21 -0.15 3.24
CA ALA A 56 1.18 1.05 4.08
C ALA A 56 0.19 2.15 3.62
N GLY A 57 -0.77 1.80 2.77
CA GLY A 57 -1.86 2.68 2.34
C GLY A 57 -2.84 2.96 3.47
N LEU A 58 -3.52 4.11 3.37
CA LEU A 58 -4.51 4.55 4.35
C LEU A 58 -5.88 3.95 4.00
N HIS A 59 -6.33 2.98 4.78
CA HIS A 59 -7.60 2.30 4.60
C HIS A 59 -8.74 3.10 5.22
N ASP A 60 -9.71 3.47 4.38
CA ASP A 60 -10.99 4.01 4.81
C ASP A 60 -11.98 2.87 5.04
N LYS A 61 -12.33 2.64 6.31
CA LYS A 61 -13.25 1.57 6.72
C LYS A 61 -14.69 1.78 6.24
N ASP A 62 -15.10 3.02 5.97
CA ASP A 62 -16.48 3.34 5.62
C ASP A 62 -16.73 3.05 4.13
N THR A 63 -15.70 3.26 3.29
CA THR A 63 -15.75 3.00 1.84
C THR A 63 -15.10 1.69 1.43
N GLY A 64 -14.16 1.16 2.22
CA GLY A 64 -13.32 0.01 1.89
C GLY A 64 -12.17 0.35 0.93
N LEU A 65 -11.97 1.64 0.62
CA LEU A 65 -10.91 2.10 -0.28
C LEU A 65 -9.59 2.27 0.47
N ILE A 66 -8.50 2.23 -0.30
CA ILE A 66 -7.15 2.51 0.17
C ILE A 66 -6.65 3.76 -0.54
N HIS A 67 -6.33 4.78 0.24
CA HIS A 67 -5.78 6.02 -0.26
C HIS A 67 -4.27 5.87 -0.48
N PHE A 68 -3.86 5.86 -1.75
CA PHE A 68 -2.47 5.88 -2.20
C PHE A 68 -2.17 7.25 -2.79
N GLY A 69 -1.82 8.22 -1.95
CA GLY A 69 -1.33 9.54 -2.34
C GLY A 69 -2.23 10.29 -3.32
N TYR A 70 -2.01 10.07 -4.62
CA TYR A 70 -2.75 10.71 -5.71
C TYR A 70 -4.05 10.00 -6.09
N ARG A 71 -4.25 8.75 -5.72
CA ARG A 71 -5.40 7.95 -6.15
C ARG A 71 -6.01 7.13 -5.02
N GLU A 72 -7.31 6.92 -5.15
CA GLU A 72 -8.07 5.96 -4.35
C GLU A 72 -8.05 4.60 -5.04
N TYR A 73 -7.73 3.56 -4.29
CA TYR A 73 -7.64 2.18 -4.77
C TYR A 73 -8.73 1.31 -4.14
N ASP A 74 -9.38 0.50 -4.96
CA ASP A 74 -10.37 -0.47 -4.51
C ASP A 74 -9.73 -1.89 -4.47
N PRO A 75 -9.41 -2.42 -3.28
CA PRO A 75 -8.86 -3.77 -3.14
C PRO A 75 -9.85 -4.89 -3.48
N ALA A 76 -11.16 -4.60 -3.55
CA ALA A 76 -12.17 -5.60 -3.90
C ALA A 76 -12.11 -5.97 -5.39
N ILE A 77 -11.75 -5.01 -6.24
CA ILE A 77 -11.60 -5.21 -7.69
C ILE A 77 -10.14 -5.16 -8.17
N GLY A 78 -9.21 -4.73 -7.30
CA GLY A 78 -7.78 -4.67 -7.62
C GLY A 78 -7.41 -3.55 -8.59
N ARG A 79 -8.07 -2.39 -8.49
CA ARG A 79 -7.93 -1.26 -9.43
C ARG A 79 -8.04 0.08 -8.71
N PHE A 80 -7.45 1.13 -9.29
CA PHE A 80 -7.77 2.50 -8.91
C PHE A 80 -9.17 2.87 -9.39
N ILE A 81 -9.87 3.71 -8.62
CA ILE A 81 -11.22 4.18 -8.98
C ILE A 81 -11.20 5.47 -9.81
N THR A 82 -10.02 6.08 -9.96
CA THR A 82 -9.76 7.22 -10.82
C THR A 82 -8.64 6.90 -11.80
N PRO A 83 -8.70 7.39 -13.05
CA PRO A 83 -7.62 7.18 -14.01
C PRO A 83 -6.33 7.82 -13.52
N ASP A 84 -5.19 7.27 -13.93
CA ASP A 84 -3.87 7.84 -13.66
C ASP A 84 -3.81 9.31 -14.13
N PRO A 85 -3.47 10.28 -13.25
CA PRO A 85 -3.29 11.68 -13.64
C PRO A 85 -2.20 11.89 -14.70
N MET A 86 -1.23 10.98 -14.81
CA MET A 86 -0.22 10.96 -15.87
C MET A 86 -0.73 10.29 -17.15
N GLY A 87 -1.92 9.68 -17.13
CA GLY A 87 -2.45 8.92 -18.25
C GLY A 87 -1.52 7.79 -18.65
N TYR A 88 -1.25 7.66 -19.95
CA TYR A 88 -0.33 6.64 -20.48
C TYR A 88 1.14 6.90 -20.15
N ASP A 89 1.49 8.11 -19.70
CA ASP A 89 2.85 8.42 -19.22
C ASP A 89 3.12 7.79 -17.84
N GLY A 90 2.08 7.24 -17.17
CA GLY A 90 2.20 6.47 -15.93
C GLY A 90 2.86 5.09 -16.12
N GLY A 91 3.03 4.63 -17.37
CA GLY A 91 3.75 3.39 -17.70
C GLY A 91 2.93 2.10 -17.65
N ASP A 92 1.61 2.22 -17.48
CA ASP A 92 0.63 1.17 -17.74
C ASP A 92 -0.30 1.57 -18.91
N VAL A 93 -0.71 0.60 -19.71
CA VAL A 93 -1.76 0.77 -20.72
C VAL A 93 -3.16 0.76 -20.08
N ASP A 94 -3.32 0.13 -18.92
CA ASP A 94 -4.49 0.24 -18.06
C ASP A 94 -4.32 1.43 -17.11
N ILE A 95 -4.93 2.56 -17.43
CA ILE A 95 -4.87 3.78 -16.60
C ILE A 95 -5.57 3.62 -15.23
N TYR A 96 -6.28 2.51 -15.00
CA TYR A 96 -6.84 2.13 -13.70
C TYR A 96 -6.05 0.99 -13.03
N GLY A 97 -5.04 0.46 -13.71
CA GLY A 97 -4.22 -0.67 -13.27
C GLY A 97 -3.44 -0.36 -12.01
N TYR A 98 -3.23 -1.39 -11.19
CA TYR A 98 -2.36 -1.34 -10.02
C TYR A 98 -1.20 -2.31 -10.25
N CYS A 99 0.03 -1.82 -10.13
CA CYS A 99 1.25 -2.63 -10.18
C CYS A 99 1.37 -3.53 -11.44
N LEU A 100 0.86 -3.10 -12.60
CA LEU A 100 0.84 -3.90 -13.85
C LEU A 100 0.21 -5.29 -13.66
N ASP A 101 -0.81 -5.40 -12.82
CA ASP A 101 -1.45 -6.66 -12.40
C ASP A 101 -0.54 -7.65 -11.64
N ASP A 102 0.63 -7.21 -11.20
CA ASP A 102 1.56 -8.01 -10.39
C ASP A 102 1.95 -7.30 -9.06
N PRO A 103 0.99 -7.17 -8.12
CA PRO A 103 1.18 -6.47 -6.85
C PRO A 103 2.08 -7.20 -5.85
N ILE A 104 2.53 -8.42 -6.17
CA ILE A 104 3.46 -9.18 -5.34
C ILE A 104 4.90 -8.76 -5.64
N ASN A 105 5.21 -8.49 -6.92
CA ASN A 105 6.54 -8.11 -7.37
C ASN A 105 6.72 -6.60 -7.56
N PHE A 106 5.62 -5.85 -7.80
CA PHE A 106 5.65 -4.40 -7.93
C PHE A 106 4.89 -3.70 -6.81
N HIS A 107 5.23 -2.43 -6.61
CA HIS A 107 4.69 -1.65 -5.52
C HIS A 107 4.51 -0.16 -5.88
N ASP A 108 3.27 0.31 -5.96
CA ASP A 108 2.93 1.71 -6.20
C ASP A 108 2.58 2.43 -4.88
N ARG A 109 3.59 3.09 -4.27
CA ARG A 109 3.43 3.79 -2.98
C ARG A 109 2.56 5.03 -3.04
N ILE A 110 2.50 5.67 -4.20
CA ILE A 110 1.97 7.02 -4.34
C ILE A 110 0.78 7.10 -5.28
N GLY A 111 0.42 5.98 -5.93
CA GLY A 111 -0.64 5.96 -6.92
C GLY A 111 -0.23 6.66 -8.21
N LEU A 112 1.03 6.54 -8.65
CA LEU A 112 1.51 7.12 -9.93
C LEU A 112 2.55 6.23 -10.64
N ALA A 113 2.84 5.04 -10.12
CA ALA A 113 4.10 4.38 -10.47
C ALA A 113 4.08 3.74 -11.87
N SER A 114 4.95 4.28 -12.72
CA SER A 114 6.11 3.55 -13.24
C SER A 114 7.37 3.95 -12.44
N GLU A 115 7.73 3.14 -11.46
CA GLU A 115 9.14 3.07 -11.03
C GLU A 115 9.54 1.60 -11.02
N SER A 116 9.92 1.08 -12.19
CA SER A 116 10.92 0.02 -12.21
C SER A 116 12.22 0.57 -11.61
N GLU A 117 13.00 -0.23 -10.90
CA GLU A 117 14.23 0.23 -10.25
C GLU A 117 15.22 0.94 -11.22
N GLU A 118 15.11 0.70 -12.52
CA GLU A 118 15.89 1.36 -13.58
C GLU A 118 15.65 2.87 -13.72
N SER A 119 14.45 3.37 -13.41
CA SER A 119 14.14 4.81 -13.60
C SER A 119 14.87 5.70 -12.58
N ARG A 120 15.20 5.16 -11.40
CA ARG A 120 15.91 5.89 -10.33
C ARG A 120 17.36 6.21 -10.68
N GLU A 121 18.04 5.37 -11.48
CA GLU A 121 19.41 5.65 -11.93
C GLU A 121 19.46 6.74 -13.01
N SER A 122 18.45 6.82 -13.88
CA SER A 122 18.39 7.81 -14.96
C SER A 122 18.26 9.26 -14.43
N VAL A 123 17.46 9.45 -13.38
CA VAL A 123 17.25 10.76 -12.73
C VAL A 123 18.48 11.16 -11.91
N ALA A 124 19.14 10.20 -11.26
CA ALA A 124 20.38 10.43 -10.51
C ALA A 124 21.56 10.79 -11.42
N SER A 125 21.64 10.20 -12.62
CA SER A 125 22.68 10.51 -13.62
C SER A 125 22.52 11.92 -14.20
N LYS A 126 21.26 12.38 -14.39
CA LYS A 126 20.99 13.70 -14.97
C LYS A 126 21.34 14.87 -14.04
N LYS A 127 21.34 14.66 -12.71
CA LYS A 127 21.78 15.64 -11.71
C LYS A 127 23.30 15.74 -11.54
N ARG A 128 24.08 14.79 -12.08
CA ARG A 128 25.56 14.80 -11.99
C ARG A 128 26.24 15.54 -13.15
N ASN A 129 25.50 15.83 -14.23
CA ASN A 129 26.01 16.54 -15.42
C ASN A 129 25.38 17.93 -15.61
N SER A 130 24.95 18.58 -14.51
CA SER A 130 24.50 19.98 -14.49
C SER A 130 25.36 20.81 -13.56
#